data_AF-A0A9D9DKR7-F1
#
_entry.id   AF-A0A9D9DKR7-F1
#
_cell.length_a   1.000
_cell.length_b   1.000
_cell.length_c   1.000
_cell.angle_alpha   90.00
_cell.angle_beta   90.00
_cell.angle_gamma   90.00
#
_symmetry.space_group_name_H-M   'P 1'
#
loop_
_entity.id
_entity.type
_entity.pdbx_description
1 polymer ?
#
loop_
_entity_poly.entity_id
_entity_poly.type
_entity_poly.pdbx_seq_one_letter_code
_entity_poly.pdbx_strand_id
1 'polypeptide(L)'
;MAKNNKKDILIFKTFNIKQFISLILGLLFFLTGIALIILYFLEAYAPIYSSMKENLSSALSSFNSGTHTSLGFIGWGIISFLLGAIIIAISLSMASKLEDKEKERKARRELRLKQLKENTEEAIVEDVISSQTEVK
;
A
#
# COMPACT_ATOMS: atom_id res chain seq x y z
N MET A 1 -21.29 -14.55 25.22
CA MET A 1 -20.72 -14.88 23.90
C MET A 1 -19.79 -13.77 23.47
N ALA A 2 -18.48 -14.00 23.49
CA ALA A 2 -17.48 -13.00 23.12
C ALA A 2 -17.49 -12.81 21.60
N LYS A 3 -17.87 -11.61 21.16
CA LYS A 3 -17.89 -11.21 19.75
C LYS A 3 -16.44 -11.00 19.32
N ASN A 4 -15.86 -11.99 18.64
CA ASN A 4 -14.53 -11.86 18.05
C ASN A 4 -14.55 -10.75 17.00
N ASN A 5 -14.13 -9.55 17.40
CA ASN A 5 -13.83 -8.45 16.49
C ASN A 5 -12.58 -8.84 15.69
N LYS A 6 -12.76 -9.62 14.62
CA LYS A 6 -11.76 -9.72 13.56
C LYS A 6 -11.58 -8.29 13.05
N LYS A 7 -10.48 -7.65 13.45
CA LYS A 7 -9.99 -6.44 12.80
C LYS A 7 -9.62 -6.88 11.39
N ASP A 8 -10.58 -6.81 10.48
CA ASP A 8 -10.31 -6.95 9.07
C ASP A 8 -9.20 -5.95 8.75
N ILE A 9 -8.05 -6.48 8.35
CA ILE A 9 -6.91 -5.68 7.90
C ILE A 9 -7.37 -5.03 6.60
N LEU A 10 -8.01 -3.85 6.73
CA LEU A 10 -8.64 -3.09 5.66
C LEU A 10 -7.67 -2.70 4.54
N ILE A 11 -6.36 -2.84 4.78
CA ILE A 11 -5.29 -2.54 3.84
C ILE A 11 -5.46 -3.31 2.52
N PHE A 12 -6.05 -4.51 2.51
CA PHE A 12 -6.21 -5.30 1.28
C PHE A 12 -7.54 -5.12 0.55
N LYS A 13 -8.55 -4.47 1.17
CA LYS A 13 -9.88 -4.32 0.55
C LYS A 13 -9.98 -3.07 -0.32
N THR A 14 -9.10 -2.08 -0.09
CA THR A 14 -9.07 -0.77 -0.76
C THR A 14 -8.06 -0.67 -1.90
N PHE A 15 -7.21 -1.68 -2.10
CA PHE A 15 -6.26 -1.67 -3.20
C PHE A 15 -6.94 -2.09 -4.50
N ASN A 16 -6.94 -1.19 -5.48
CA ASN A 16 -7.24 -1.58 -6.85
C ASN A 16 -6.15 -2.56 -7.31
N ILE A 17 -6.51 -3.65 -8.01
CA ILE A 17 -5.57 -4.68 -8.49
C ILE A 17 -4.32 -4.08 -9.17
N LYS A 18 -4.50 -2.99 -9.92
CA LYS A 18 -3.40 -2.27 -10.58
C LYS A 18 -2.39 -1.68 -9.57
N GLN A 19 -2.88 -1.12 -8.47
CA GLN A 19 -2.05 -0.56 -7.41
C GLN A 19 -1.34 -1.66 -6.62
N PHE A 20 -1.98 -2.82 -6.46
CA PHE A 20 -1.37 -3.97 -5.80
C PHE A 20 -0.23 -4.54 -6.63
N ILE A 21 -0.43 -4.71 -7.94
CA ILE A 21 0.63 -5.13 -8.87
C ILE A 21 1.77 -4.12 -8.89
N SER A 22 1.47 -2.81 -8.95
CA SER A 22 2.47 -1.74 -8.88
C SER A 22 3.28 -1.79 -7.59
N LEU A 23 2.62 -2.03 -6.45
CA LEU A 23 3.28 -2.14 -5.15
C LEU A 23 4.22 -3.35 -5.10
N ILE A 24 3.78 -4.52 -5.60
CA ILE A 24 4.62 -5.71 -5.69
C ILE A 24 5.83 -5.45 -6.60
N LEU A 25 5.61 -4.83 -7.76
CA LEU A 25 6.68 -4.51 -8.70
C LEU A 25 7.70 -3.54 -8.07
N GLY A 26 7.22 -2.49 -7.40
CA GLY A 26 8.08 -1.56 -6.66
C GLY A 26 8.89 -2.25 -5.57
N LEU A 27 8.27 -3.18 -4.84
CA LEU A 27 8.93 -3.97 -3.80
C LEU A 27 10.01 -4.90 -4.35
N LEU A 28 9.78 -5.52 -5.51
CA LEU A 28 10.78 -6.35 -6.21
C LEU A 28 11.99 -5.51 -6.62
N PHE A 29 11.77 -4.34 -7.24
CA PHE A 29 12.87 -3.44 -7.60
C PHE A 29 13.64 -2.94 -6.38
N PHE A 30 12.93 -2.59 -5.31
CA PHE A 30 13.52 -2.12 -4.06
C PHE A 30 14.41 -3.19 -3.41
N LEU A 31 13.90 -4.42 -3.28
CA LEU A 31 14.65 -5.55 -2.72
C LEU A 31 15.85 -5.93 -3.58
N THR A 32 15.69 -5.92 -4.91
CA THR A 32 16.79 -6.17 -5.85
C THR A 32 17.88 -5.11 -5.70
N GLY A 33 17.50 -3.83 -5.57
CA GLY A 33 18.43 -2.73 -5.31
C GLY A 33 19.24 -2.94 -4.03
N ILE A 34 18.57 -3.31 -2.93
CA ILE A 34 19.23 -3.64 -1.65
C ILE A 34 20.19 -4.81 -1.82
N ALA A 35 19.75 -5.89 -2.47
CA ALA A 35 20.58 -7.08 -2.68
C ALA A 35 21.87 -6.76 -3.45
N LEU A 36 21.79 -5.94 -4.51
CA LEU A 36 22.95 -5.52 -5.29
C LEU A 36 23.92 -4.64 -4.48
N ILE A 37 23.40 -3.72 -3.65
CA ILE A 37 24.23 -2.89 -2.77
C ILE A 37 24.95 -3.77 -1.73
N ILE A 38 24.24 -4.71 -1.11
CA ILE A 38 24.82 -5.66 -0.15
C ILE A 38 25.89 -6.51 -0.84
N LEU A 39 25.63 -7.01 -2.05
CA LEU A 39 26.58 -7.80 -2.80
C LEU A 39 27.87 -7.03 -3.12
N TYR A 40 27.75 -5.74 -3.46
CA TYR A 40 28.90 -4.86 -3.67
C TYR A 40 29.75 -4.72 -2.39
N PHE A 41 29.10 -4.49 -1.23
CA PHE A 41 29.82 -4.41 0.04
C PHE A 41 30.41 -5.76 0.47
N LEU A 42 29.71 -6.86 0.23
CA LEU A 42 30.25 -8.20 0.46
C LEU A 42 31.52 -8.41 -0.35
N GLU A 43 31.53 -8.09 -1.65
CA GLU A 43 32.74 -8.21 -2.47
C GLU A 43 33.90 -7.35 -1.94
N ALA A 44 33.60 -6.15 -1.40
CA ALA A 44 34.61 -5.26 -0.84
C ALA A 44 35.22 -5.75 0.48
N TYR A 45 34.45 -6.47 1.31
CA TYR A 45 34.87 -6.89 2.66
C TYR A 45 35.10 -8.40 2.84
N ALA A 46 34.60 -9.23 1.92
CA ALA A 46 34.73 -10.68 1.92
C ALA A 46 34.88 -11.20 0.48
N PRO A 47 36.03 -11.75 0.07
CA PRO A 47 36.21 -12.23 -1.29
C PRO A 47 35.24 -13.37 -1.58
N ILE A 48 34.28 -13.12 -2.46
CA ILE A 48 33.31 -14.10 -2.95
C ILE A 48 34.06 -15.17 -3.77
N TYR A 49 33.64 -16.44 -3.65
CA TYR A 49 34.17 -17.54 -4.46
C TYR A 49 34.23 -17.18 -5.95
N SER A 50 35.36 -17.51 -6.61
CA SER A 50 35.68 -17.10 -7.98
C SER A 50 34.61 -17.43 -9.02
N SER A 51 33.99 -18.60 -8.91
CA SER A 51 32.92 -19.06 -9.82
C SER A 51 31.65 -18.22 -9.73
N MET A 52 31.30 -17.73 -8.53
CA MET A 52 30.12 -16.89 -8.33
C MET A 52 30.36 -15.47 -8.87
N LYS A 53 31.58 -14.95 -8.70
CA LYS A 53 32.01 -13.66 -9.24
C LYS A 53 31.96 -13.63 -10.77
N GLU A 54 32.46 -14.69 -11.43
CA GLU A 54 32.48 -14.78 -12.89
C GLU A 54 31.05 -14.77 -13.46
N ASN A 55 30.15 -15.59 -12.91
CA ASN A 55 28.73 -15.62 -13.30
C ASN A 55 28.03 -14.28 -13.11
N LEU A 56 28.25 -13.61 -11.98
CA LEU A 56 27.70 -12.28 -11.70
C LEU A 56 28.23 -11.23 -12.67
N SER A 57 29.54 -11.21 -12.91
CA SER A 57 30.17 -10.27 -13.85
C SER A 57 29.67 -10.48 -15.29
N SER A 58 29.47 -11.73 -15.71
CA SER A 58 28.88 -12.08 -16.99
C SER A 58 27.44 -11.57 -17.08
N ALA A 59 26.61 -11.84 -16.07
CA ALA A 59 25.23 -11.35 -16.01
C ALA A 59 25.15 -9.81 -16.07
N LEU A 60 26.01 -9.12 -15.32
CA LEU A 60 26.10 -7.66 -15.35
C LEU A 60 26.54 -7.14 -16.72
N SER A 61 27.54 -7.78 -17.35
CA SER A 61 28.01 -7.41 -18.68
C SER A 61 26.94 -7.57 -19.76
N SER A 62 26.16 -8.66 -19.71
CA SER A 62 25.02 -8.88 -20.61
C SER A 62 23.92 -7.84 -20.38
N PHE A 63 23.64 -7.49 -19.13
CA PHE A 63 22.65 -6.48 -18.79
C PHE A 63 23.07 -5.07 -19.24
N ASN A 64 24.35 -4.74 -19.06
CA ASN A 64 24.97 -3.50 -19.52
C ASN A 64 24.95 -3.39 -21.05
N SER A 65 25.22 -4.49 -21.74
CA SER A 65 25.09 -4.56 -23.20
C SER A 65 23.65 -4.32 -23.65
N GLY A 66 22.65 -4.88 -22.95
CA GLY A 66 21.24 -4.70 -23.30
C GLY A 66 20.69 -3.29 -23.01
N THR A 67 21.27 -2.59 -22.03
CA THR A 67 20.85 -1.24 -21.62
C THR A 67 21.73 -0.15 -22.21
N HIS A 68 22.78 -0.50 -22.96
CA HIS A 68 23.80 0.42 -23.48
C HIS A 68 24.44 1.29 -22.39
N THR A 69 24.68 0.72 -21.21
CA THR A 69 25.32 1.43 -20.09
C THR A 69 26.57 0.69 -19.61
N SER A 70 27.45 1.36 -18.87
CA SER A 70 28.65 0.77 -18.25
C SER A 70 28.58 0.75 -16.72
N LEU A 71 27.36 0.75 -16.15
CA LEU A 71 27.14 0.87 -14.72
C LEU A 71 27.53 -0.42 -13.98
N GLY A 72 28.20 -0.28 -12.84
CA GLY A 72 28.52 -1.39 -11.94
C GLY A 72 27.32 -1.82 -11.09
N PHE A 73 27.49 -2.89 -10.30
CA PHE A 73 26.46 -3.38 -9.36
C PHE A 73 25.96 -2.30 -8.41
N ILE A 74 26.85 -1.41 -7.95
CA ILE A 74 26.47 -0.30 -7.06
C ILE A 74 25.55 0.71 -7.77
N GLY A 75 25.83 1.01 -9.04
CA GLY A 75 25.03 1.95 -9.83
C GLY A 75 23.62 1.41 -10.08
N TRP A 76 23.54 0.17 -10.54
CA TRP A 76 22.25 -0.51 -10.74
C TRP A 76 21.49 -0.77 -9.44
N GLY A 77 22.22 -1.03 -8.34
CA GLY A 77 21.66 -1.15 -7.01
C GLY A 77 20.97 0.14 -6.57
N ILE A 78 21.65 1.29 -6.69
CA ILE A 78 21.10 2.62 -6.35
C ILE A 78 19.90 2.97 -7.24
N ILE A 79 20.02 2.75 -8.56
CA ILE A 79 18.93 3.02 -9.50
C ILE A 79 17.69 2.20 -9.14
N SER A 80 17.85 0.89 -8.96
CA SER A 80 16.74 -0.02 -8.62
C SER A 80 16.12 0.31 -7.26
N PHE A 81 16.95 0.69 -6.28
CA PHE A 81 16.50 1.11 -4.97
C PHE A 81 15.63 2.38 -5.04
N LEU A 82 16.12 3.42 -5.71
CA LEU A 82 15.38 4.69 -5.86
C LEU A 82 14.10 4.49 -6.65
N LEU A 83 14.16 3.77 -7.77
CA LEU A 83 13.02 3.53 -8.64
C LEU A 83 11.95 2.71 -7.89
N GLY A 84 12.36 1.66 -7.17
CA GLY A 84 11.48 0.90 -6.29
C GLY A 84 10.83 1.75 -5.19
N ALA A 85 11.62 2.60 -4.51
CA ALA A 85 11.11 3.50 -3.47
C ALA A 85 10.08 4.50 -4.02
N ILE A 86 10.32 5.07 -5.20
CA ILE A 86 9.38 5.98 -5.87
C ILE A 86 8.07 5.26 -6.20
N ILE A 87 8.14 4.06 -6.79
CA ILE A 87 6.94 3.28 -7.13
C ILE A 87 6.12 2.95 -5.87
N ILE A 88 6.79 2.54 -4.79
CA ILE A 88 6.13 2.25 -3.51
C ILE A 88 5.47 3.51 -2.95
N ALA A 89 6.16 4.65 -2.95
CA ALA A 89 5.63 5.92 -2.45
C ALA A 89 4.40 6.38 -3.24
N ILE A 90 4.43 6.28 -4.57
CA ILE A 90 3.29 6.60 -5.43
C ILE A 90 2.12 5.64 -5.14
N SER A 91 2.39 4.35 -5.04
CA SER A 91 1.38 3.32 -4.78
C SER A 91 0.69 3.54 -3.43
N LEU A 92 1.46 3.85 -2.38
CA LEU A 92 0.92 4.21 -1.06
C LEU A 92 0.14 5.53 -1.08
N SER A 93 0.66 6.56 -1.76
CA SER A 93 0.00 7.87 -1.87
C SER A 93 -1.38 7.75 -2.53
N MET A 94 -1.48 6.95 -3.60
CA MET A 94 -2.76 6.69 -4.25
C MET A 94 -3.71 5.87 -3.37
N ALA A 95 -3.20 4.89 -2.63
CA ALA A 95 -4.00 4.11 -1.70
C ALA A 95 -4.57 4.96 -0.56
N SER A 96 -3.77 5.86 0.02
CA SER A 96 -4.21 6.80 1.06
C SER A 96 -5.35 7.69 0.57
N LYS A 97 -5.23 8.27 -0.64
CA LYS A 97 -6.28 9.13 -1.20
C LYS A 97 -7.60 8.39 -1.45
N LEU A 98 -7.53 7.11 -1.79
CA LEU A 98 -8.72 6.26 -1.95
C LEU A 98 -9.39 5.99 -0.60
N GLU A 99 -8.60 5.70 0.43
CA GLU A 99 -9.10 5.46 1.78
C GLU A 99 -9.81 6.69 2.35
N ASP A 100 -9.25 7.88 2.16
CA ASP A 100 -9.85 9.14 2.62
C ASP A 100 -11.20 9.40 1.95
N LYS A 101 -11.28 9.15 0.63
CA LYS A 101 -12.51 9.31 -0.15
C LYS A 101 -13.59 8.30 0.25
N GLU A 102 -13.21 7.08 0.63
CA GLU A 102 -14.14 6.09 1.17
C GLU A 102 -14.62 6.44 2.57
N LYS A 103 -13.73 6.93 3.45
CA LYS A 103 -14.10 7.42 4.79
C LYS A 103 -15.10 8.56 4.69
N GLU A 104 -14.88 9.52 3.80
CA GLU A 104 -15.81 10.62 3.56
C GLU A 104 -17.19 10.12 3.07
N ARG A 105 -17.22 9.15 2.15
CA ARG A 105 -18.47 8.53 1.67
C ARG A 105 -19.21 7.77 2.77
N LYS A 106 -18.49 7.05 3.63
CA LYS A 106 -19.08 6.34 4.78
C LYS A 106 -19.61 7.32 5.81
N ALA A 107 -18.85 8.36 6.15
CA ALA A 107 -19.29 9.42 7.06
C ALA A 107 -20.57 10.12 6.56
N ARG A 108 -20.66 10.43 5.26
CA ARG A 108 -21.89 10.99 4.65
C ARG A 108 -23.09 10.05 4.75
N ARG A 109 -22.89 8.73 4.63
CA ARG A 109 -23.97 7.74 4.78
C ARG A 109 -24.42 7.60 6.22
N GLU A 110 -23.47 7.62 7.16
CA GLU A 110 -23.76 7.58 8.59
C GLU A 110 -24.50 8.84 9.06
N LEU A 111 -24.15 10.02 8.55
CA LEU A 111 -24.87 11.27 8.83
C LEU A 111 -26.33 11.20 8.36
N ARG A 112 -26.59 10.70 7.15
CA ARG A 112 -27.96 10.51 6.64
C ARG A 112 -28.74 9.50 7.50
N LEU A 113 -28.10 8.42 7.93
CA LEU A 113 -28.71 7.43 8.81
C LEU A 113 -29.01 8.00 10.20
N LYS A 114 -28.14 8.85 10.75
CA LYS A 114 -28.38 9.53 12.02
C LYS A 114 -29.56 10.49 11.94
N GLN A 115 -29.61 11.32 10.90
CA GLN A 115 -30.73 12.25 10.67
C GLN A 115 -32.07 11.50 10.52
N LEU A 116 -32.07 10.36 9.82
CA LEU A 116 -33.28 9.54 9.72
C LEU A 116 -33.69 8.98 11.09
N LYS A 117 -32.73 8.52 11.91
CA LYS A 117 -33.03 8.01 13.25
C LYS A 117 -33.56 9.11 14.18
N GLU A 118 -32.93 10.28 14.21
CA GLU A 118 -33.41 11.43 14.99
C GLU A 118 -34.82 11.84 14.55
N ASN A 119 -35.07 11.98 13.24
CA ASN A 119 -36.42 12.31 12.75
C ASN A 119 -37.46 11.22 13.09
N THR A 120 -37.06 9.95 13.16
CA THR A 120 -37.98 8.87 13.54
C THR A 120 -38.24 8.88 15.05
N GLU A 121 -37.22 9.13 15.86
CA GLU A 121 -37.37 9.27 17.32
C GLU A 121 -38.20 10.50 17.69
N GLU A 122 -37.99 11.65 17.02
CA GLU A 122 -38.81 12.86 17.20
C GLU A 122 -40.27 12.62 16.80
N ALA A 123 -40.52 11.95 15.67
CA ALA A 123 -41.88 11.59 15.25
C ALA A 123 -42.58 10.65 16.24
N ILE A 124 -41.85 9.70 16.84
CA ILE A 124 -42.40 8.81 17.87
C ILE A 124 -42.73 9.60 19.15
N VAL A 125 -41.89 10.58 19.53
CA VAL A 125 -42.13 11.42 20.71
C VAL A 125 -43.35 12.32 20.50
N GLU A 126 -43.51 12.93 19.32
CA GLU A 126 -44.70 13.73 19.00
C GLU A 126 -46.00 12.91 19.00
N ASP A 127 -45.98 11.69 18.46
CA ASP A 127 -47.15 10.81 18.41
C ASP A 127 -47.56 10.30 19.81
N VAL A 128 -46.58 10.08 20.70
CA VAL A 128 -46.84 9.73 22.10
C VAL A 128 -47.39 10.91 22.90
N ILE A 129 -46.97 12.13 22.59
CA ILE A 129 -47.49 13.35 23.25
C ILE A 129 -48.90 13.66 22.75
N SER A 130 -49.15 13.58 21.43
CA SER A 130 -50.46 13.85 20.82
C SER A 130 -51.54 12.90 21.35
N SER A 131 -51.21 11.60 21.45
CA SER A 131 -52.10 10.56 21.98
C SER A 131 -52.39 10.69 23.48
N GLN A 132 -51.53 11.37 24.26
CA GLN A 132 -51.84 11.68 25.66
C GLN A 132 -52.73 12.93 25.84
N THR A 133 -52.71 13.86 24.89
CA THR A 133 -53.57 15.06 24.93
C THR A 133 -55.03 14.80 24.57
N GLU A 134 -55.35 13.74 23.82
CA GLU A 134 -56.74 13.39 23.46
C GLU A 134 -57.52 12.66 24.58
N VAL A 135 -56.88 12.30 25.69
CA VAL A 135 -57.51 11.54 26.80
C VAL A 135 -57.92 12.44 27.99
N LYS A 136 -58.22 13.73 27.76
CA LYS A 136 -58.74 14.63 28.81
C LYS A 136 -60.10 15.23 28.47
#